data_AF-E4WZ27-F1
#
_entry.id   AF-E4WZ27-F1
#
_cell.length_a   1.000
_cell.length_b   1.000
_cell.length_c   1.000
_cell.angle_alpha   90.00
_cell.angle_beta   90.00
_cell.angle_gamma   90.00
#
_symmetry.space_group_name_H-M   'P 1'
#
loop_
_entity.id
_entity.type
_entity.pdbx_description
1 polymer ?
#
loop_
_entity_poly.entity_id
_entity_poly.type
_entity_poly.pdbx_seq_one_letter_code
_entity_poly.pdbx_strand_id
1 'polypeptide(L)'
;MKVFFAFFSLIAAQKKDWFSKCVKPTNFDLDLSRYAGSWYEQHRYPVSFEPEAATCVRAQYTLQDNGVRVNNSMINEDPKSGQKVLSWALGRATVPNEDKNNKLIVVFDQIPAIGQWFINKLGPNYWVMDTDYDNYAIVMSCSNYGLFTSTYFWLLARDANFRSTSKYDEIMENVTTNFKVKNAALITIDANACDFDSIAEF
;
A
#
# COMPACT_ATOMS: atom_id res chain seq x y z
N MET A 1 -3.76 -25.45 -1.63
CA MET A 1 -3.64 -24.49 -0.51
C MET A 1 -2.20 -24.46 -0.02
N LYS A 2 -1.36 -23.61 -0.62
CA LYS A 2 0.02 -23.41 -0.13
C LYS A 2 0.00 -22.21 0.79
N VAL A 3 -0.03 -22.46 2.10
CA VAL A 3 0.21 -21.43 3.11
C VAL A 3 1.71 -21.13 3.04
N PHE A 4 2.07 -20.03 2.37
CA PHE A 4 3.44 -19.53 2.39
C PHE A 4 3.70 -18.96 3.78
N PHE A 5 4.39 -19.71 4.63
CA PHE A 5 5.07 -19.17 5.79
C PHE A 5 6.25 -18.33 5.31
N ALA A 6 5.99 -17.10 4.91
CA ALA A 6 7.03 -16.09 4.84
C ALA A 6 7.39 -15.74 6.29
N PHE A 7 8.53 -16.23 6.77
CA PHE A 7 9.16 -15.69 7.97
C PHE A 7 9.22 -14.17 7.82
N PHE A 8 8.58 -13.45 8.74
CA PHE A 8 8.52 -11.99 8.78
C PHE A 8 9.92 -11.40 8.90
N SER A 9 10.56 -11.17 7.74
CA SER A 9 11.55 -10.12 7.64
C SER A 9 10.81 -8.81 7.74
N LEU A 10 10.75 -8.25 8.94
CA LEU A 10 10.38 -6.85 9.20
C LEU A 10 11.40 -5.86 8.55
N ILE A 11 12.33 -6.35 7.72
CA ILE A 11 13.31 -5.56 6.99
C ILE A 11 13.46 -6.15 5.57
N ALA A 12 12.38 -6.15 4.81
CA ALA A 12 12.49 -6.17 3.36
C ALA A 12 12.18 -4.76 2.87
N ALA A 13 13.25 -4.02 2.59
CA ALA A 13 13.14 -2.64 2.20
C ALA A 13 12.39 -2.50 0.88
N GLN A 14 11.35 -1.66 0.91
CA GLN A 14 11.04 -0.80 -0.21
C GLN A 14 12.12 0.24 -0.35
N LYS A 15 12.60 0.42 -1.57
CA LYS A 15 13.62 1.37 -2.01
C LYS A 15 14.47 1.99 -0.89
N LYS A 16 15.72 1.53 -0.80
CA LYS A 16 16.73 2.15 0.08
C LYS A 16 17.36 3.34 -0.63
N ASP A 17 17.25 4.52 -0.05
CA ASP A 17 17.97 5.70 -0.52
C ASP A 17 19.07 6.07 0.47
N TRP A 18 20.31 6.08 -0.01
CA TRP A 18 21.47 6.51 0.77
C TRP A 18 21.54 8.03 0.87
N PHE A 19 21.90 8.52 2.06
CA PHE A 19 22.07 9.95 2.36
C PHE A 19 20.81 10.81 2.10
N SER A 20 19.63 10.19 2.08
CA SER A 20 18.36 10.88 1.90
C SER A 20 17.61 11.08 3.21
N LYS A 21 16.60 11.94 3.21
CA LYS A 21 15.72 12.16 4.36
C LYS A 21 14.31 11.75 4.01
N CYS A 22 13.58 11.21 4.99
CA CYS A 22 12.17 10.94 4.83
C CYS A 22 11.39 12.22 4.53
N VAL A 23 10.56 12.16 3.49
CA VAL A 23 9.52 13.16 3.27
C VAL A 23 8.50 13.00 4.38
N LYS A 24 8.18 14.11 5.06
CA LYS A 24 7.16 14.10 6.11
C LYS A 24 5.78 14.30 5.46
N PRO A 25 4.76 13.55 5.89
CA PRO A 25 3.38 13.77 5.43
C PRO A 25 2.92 15.16 5.83
N THR A 26 2.16 15.80 4.94
CA THR A 26 1.26 16.89 5.31
C THR A 26 0.21 16.30 6.25
N ASN A 27 0.03 16.87 7.44
CA ASN A 27 -1.06 16.42 8.31
C ASN A 27 -2.36 17.03 7.78
N PHE A 28 -3.37 16.21 7.59
CA PHE A 28 -4.72 16.64 7.28
C PHE A 28 -5.72 15.69 7.92
N ASP A 29 -6.96 16.14 8.05
CA ASP A 29 -8.08 15.35 8.55
C ASP A 29 -8.62 14.47 7.40
N LEU A 30 -8.22 13.20 7.41
CA LEU A 30 -8.63 12.18 6.47
C LEU A 30 -10.04 11.70 6.78
N ASP A 31 -10.97 11.98 5.87
CA ASP A 31 -12.33 11.41 5.93
C ASP A 31 -12.27 9.90 5.60
N LEU A 32 -12.20 9.06 6.63
CA LEU A 32 -12.15 7.61 6.49
C LEU A 32 -13.39 7.04 5.80
N SER A 33 -14.55 7.68 5.92
CA SER A 33 -15.77 7.22 5.25
C SER A 33 -15.69 7.42 3.75
N ARG A 34 -15.13 8.53 3.30
CA ARG A 34 -14.85 8.76 1.88
C ARG A 34 -13.66 7.95 1.37
N TYR A 35 -12.68 7.66 2.23
CA TYR A 35 -11.52 6.84 1.87
C TYR A 35 -11.85 5.35 1.74
N ALA A 36 -12.87 4.86 2.45
CA ALA A 36 -13.32 3.48 2.40
C ALA A 36 -13.71 3.03 0.98
N GLY A 37 -13.82 1.72 0.77
CA GLY A 37 -14.09 1.09 -0.53
C GLY A 37 -12.84 0.56 -1.23
N SER A 38 -13.00 0.23 -2.51
CA SER A 38 -11.95 -0.37 -3.33
C SER A 38 -10.95 0.66 -3.84
N TRP A 39 -9.69 0.25 -3.90
CA TRP A 39 -8.59 0.96 -4.53
C TRP A 39 -7.77 -0.02 -5.37
N TYR A 40 -7.41 0.38 -6.57
CA TYR A 40 -6.50 -0.31 -7.47
C TYR A 40 -5.10 0.26 -7.30
N GLU A 41 -4.10 -0.60 -7.13
CA GLU A 41 -2.72 -0.17 -7.14
C GLU A 41 -2.29 0.15 -8.58
N GLN A 42 -1.73 1.34 -8.79
CA GLN A 42 -1.22 1.77 -10.08
C GLN A 42 0.30 1.67 -10.13
N HIS A 43 0.96 2.12 -9.06
CA HIS A 43 2.40 2.05 -8.90
C HIS A 43 2.77 1.77 -7.46
N ARG A 44 3.91 1.12 -7.26
CA ARG A 44 4.53 1.00 -5.95
C ARG A 44 6.05 1.03 -6.02
N TYR A 45 6.70 1.20 -4.87
CA TYR A 45 8.08 0.74 -4.73
C TYR A 45 8.16 -0.77 -4.50
N PRO A 46 9.28 -1.42 -4.87
CA PRO A 46 9.44 -2.87 -4.70
C PRO A 46 9.23 -3.30 -3.25
N VAL A 47 8.24 -4.15 -2.98
CA VAL A 47 7.95 -4.76 -1.69
C VAL A 47 8.28 -6.26 -1.74
N SER A 48 8.63 -6.88 -0.62
CA SER A 48 8.89 -8.34 -0.60
C SER A 48 7.63 -9.21 -0.58
N PHE A 49 6.50 -8.66 -0.12
CA PHE A 49 5.28 -9.41 0.10
C PHE A 49 4.34 -9.39 -1.12
N GLU A 50 4.63 -8.58 -2.13
CA GLU A 50 3.94 -8.58 -3.43
C GLU A 50 4.96 -8.76 -4.55
N PRO A 51 4.91 -9.88 -5.29
CA PRO A 51 5.80 -10.13 -6.43
C PRO A 51 5.70 -9.03 -7.49
N GLU A 52 6.80 -8.68 -8.15
CA GLU A 52 6.81 -7.62 -9.19
C GLU A 52 5.87 -7.93 -10.36
N ALA A 53 5.65 -9.22 -10.65
CA ALA A 53 4.76 -9.70 -11.70
C ALA A 53 3.28 -9.82 -11.26
N ALA A 54 2.94 -9.42 -10.03
CA ALA A 54 1.56 -9.46 -9.57
C ALA A 54 0.69 -8.47 -10.38
N THR A 55 -0.51 -8.91 -10.76
CA THR A 55 -1.49 -8.10 -11.49
C THR A 55 -2.78 -7.98 -10.70
N CYS A 56 -3.66 -7.06 -11.13
CA CYS A 56 -4.96 -6.83 -10.49
C CYS A 56 -4.86 -6.64 -8.97
N VAL A 57 -3.86 -5.89 -8.52
CA VAL A 57 -3.64 -5.63 -7.10
C VAL A 57 -4.70 -4.63 -6.62
N ARG A 58 -5.48 -5.05 -5.63
CA ARG A 58 -6.60 -4.28 -5.06
C ARG A 58 -6.47 -4.22 -3.55
N ALA A 59 -6.86 -3.09 -2.96
CA ALA A 59 -7.07 -2.93 -1.53
C ALA A 59 -8.51 -2.51 -1.27
N GLN A 60 -9.24 -3.28 -0.47
CA GLN A 60 -10.58 -2.97 -0.02
C GLN A 60 -10.55 -2.55 1.45
N TYR A 61 -11.05 -1.33 1.70
CA TYR A 61 -11.15 -0.78 3.05
C TYR A 61 -12.62 -0.76 3.50
N THR A 62 -12.92 -1.38 4.63
CA THR A 62 -14.28 -1.41 5.19
C THR A 62 -14.26 -0.87 6.61
N LEU A 63 -15.07 0.15 6.90
CA LEU A 63 -15.19 0.71 8.24
C LEU A 63 -15.69 -0.35 9.23
N GLN A 64 -15.17 -0.31 10.46
CA GLN A 64 -15.61 -1.09 11.61
C GLN A 64 -15.65 -0.19 12.85
N ASP A 65 -16.35 -0.63 13.90
CA ASP A 65 -16.47 0.13 15.15
C ASP A 65 -15.12 0.52 15.76
N ASN A 66 -14.09 -0.32 15.59
CA ASN A 66 -12.75 -0.15 16.18
C ASN A 66 -11.64 0.01 15.12
N GLY A 67 -11.95 0.61 13.96
CA GLY A 67 -10.97 0.91 12.92
C GLY A 67 -11.45 0.54 11.52
N VAL A 68 -10.53 0.10 10.66
CA VAL A 68 -10.84 -0.23 9.26
C VAL A 68 -10.34 -1.64 8.96
N ARG A 69 -11.20 -2.49 8.43
CA ARG A 69 -10.79 -3.78 7.85
C ARG A 69 -10.04 -3.52 6.55
N VAL A 70 -8.88 -4.14 6.41
CA VAL A 70 -8.07 -4.11 5.18
C VAL A 70 -8.16 -5.49 4.53
N ASN A 71 -8.51 -5.54 3.25
CA ASN A 71 -8.49 -6.75 2.45
C ASN A 71 -7.75 -6.48 1.15
N ASN A 72 -6.52 -6.97 1.07
CA ASN A 72 -5.69 -6.85 -0.12
C ASN A 72 -5.81 -8.14 -0.93
N SER A 73 -5.92 -8.02 -2.25
CA SER A 73 -5.92 -9.15 -3.18
C SER A 73 -5.05 -8.87 -4.38
N MET A 74 -4.46 -9.91 -4.95
CA MET A 74 -3.66 -9.85 -6.18
C MET A 74 -3.73 -11.16 -6.95
N ILE A 75 -3.43 -11.10 -8.23
CA ILE A 75 -3.22 -12.29 -9.06
C ILE A 75 -1.71 -12.49 -9.20
N ASN A 76 -1.24 -13.65 -8.76
CA ASN A 76 0.13 -14.09 -8.95
C ASN A 76 0.21 -15.10 -10.07
N GLU A 77 1.17 -14.93 -10.97
CA GLU A 77 1.50 -15.92 -11.99
C GLU A 77 2.75 -16.68 -11.59
N ASP A 78 2.67 -18.01 -11.59
CA ASP A 78 3.84 -18.87 -11.42
C ASP A 78 4.73 -18.79 -12.67
N PRO A 79 5.97 -18.30 -12.57
CA PRO A 79 6.81 -18.03 -13.74
C PRO A 79 7.28 -19.29 -14.48
N LYS A 80 7.14 -20.48 -13.88
CA LYS A 80 7.51 -21.75 -14.51
C LYS A 80 6.35 -22.40 -15.25
N SER A 81 5.14 -22.29 -14.69
CA SER A 81 3.95 -22.96 -15.22
C SER A 81 2.97 -22.03 -15.93
N GLY A 82 3.10 -20.71 -15.76
CA GLY A 82 2.12 -19.73 -16.21
C GLY A 82 0.78 -19.81 -15.44
N GLN A 83 0.71 -20.61 -14.37
CA GLN A 83 -0.52 -20.75 -13.61
C GLN A 83 -0.77 -19.47 -12.81
N LYS A 84 -1.95 -18.89 -13.01
CA LYS A 84 -2.44 -17.74 -12.25
C LYS A 84 -3.20 -18.19 -11.00
N VAL A 85 -2.93 -17.53 -9.88
CA VAL A 85 -3.53 -17.84 -8.58
C VAL A 85 -3.93 -16.55 -7.87
N LEU A 86 -5.18 -16.47 -7.43
CA LEU A 86 -5.65 -15.41 -6.53
C LEU A 86 -4.98 -15.57 -5.16
N SER A 87 -4.31 -14.51 -4.71
CA SER A 87 -3.70 -14.38 -3.40
C SER A 87 -4.29 -13.20 -2.66
N TRP A 88 -4.39 -13.28 -1.33
CA TRP A 88 -4.98 -12.22 -0.53
C TRP A 88 -4.33 -12.12 0.84
N ALA A 89 -4.52 -10.97 1.48
CA ALA A 89 -4.10 -10.70 2.86
C ALA A 89 -5.16 -9.86 3.57
N LEU A 90 -5.57 -10.32 4.74
CA LEU A 90 -6.54 -9.64 5.59
C LEU A 90 -5.83 -8.96 6.76
N GLY A 91 -6.28 -7.77 7.12
CA GLY A 91 -5.70 -6.99 8.21
C GLY A 91 -6.64 -5.95 8.78
N ARG A 92 -6.11 -5.10 9.64
CA ARG A 92 -6.81 -3.98 10.27
C ARG A 92 -5.93 -2.74 10.26
N ALA A 93 -6.53 -1.60 9.95
CA ALA A 93 -5.95 -0.28 10.15
C ALA A 93 -6.61 0.39 11.37
N THR A 94 -5.81 1.10 12.16
CA THR A 94 -6.29 1.89 13.31
C THR A 94 -5.67 3.28 13.27
N VAL A 95 -6.40 4.27 13.79
CA VAL A 95 -5.93 5.64 13.95
C VAL A 95 -5.37 5.79 15.38
N PRO A 96 -4.06 5.95 15.57
CA PRO A 96 -3.47 6.08 16.90
C PRO A 96 -3.60 7.48 17.50
N ASN A 97 -3.89 8.50 16.68
CA ASN A 97 -4.13 9.87 17.12
C ASN A 97 -5.21 10.50 16.23
N GLU A 98 -6.36 10.81 16.82
CA GLU A 98 -7.53 11.35 16.11
C GLU A 98 -7.26 12.75 15.52
N ASP A 99 -6.40 13.56 16.13
CA ASP A 99 -6.02 14.89 15.60
C ASP A 99 -5.20 14.80 14.29
N LYS A 100 -4.69 13.61 13.95
CA LYS A 100 -3.82 13.33 12.79
C LYS A 100 -4.14 11.96 12.20
N ASN A 101 -5.40 11.76 11.82
CA ASN A 101 -5.93 10.48 11.35
C ASN A 101 -5.41 10.02 9.96
N ASN A 102 -4.67 10.85 9.22
CA ASN A 102 -4.02 10.43 7.97
C ASN A 102 -2.79 9.52 8.18
N LYS A 103 -2.42 9.21 9.44
CA LYS A 103 -1.34 8.28 9.80
C LYS A 103 -1.91 7.09 10.55
N LEU A 104 -1.96 5.95 9.88
CA LEU A 104 -2.56 4.74 10.38
C LEU A 104 -1.50 3.71 10.78
N ILE A 105 -1.89 2.85 11.72
CA ILE A 105 -1.20 1.60 12.01
C ILE A 105 -1.97 0.48 11.31
N VAL A 106 -1.32 -0.17 10.33
CA VAL A 106 -1.85 -1.32 9.60
C VAL A 106 -1.14 -2.58 10.05
N VAL A 107 -1.93 -3.60 10.41
CA VAL A 107 -1.45 -4.91 10.85
C VAL A 107 -2.23 -5.98 10.09
N PHE A 108 -1.55 -7.03 9.64
CA PHE A 108 -2.18 -8.15 8.93
C PHE A 108 -2.32 -9.39 9.82
N ASP A 109 -3.36 -10.17 9.58
CA ASP A 109 -3.77 -11.30 10.42
C ASP A 109 -2.73 -12.44 10.38
N GLN A 110 -1.97 -12.57 9.29
CA GLN A 110 -0.88 -13.54 9.20
C GLN A 110 0.36 -13.19 10.05
N ILE A 111 0.45 -11.97 10.59
CA ILE A 111 1.56 -11.56 11.46
C ILE A 111 1.37 -12.22 12.83
N PRO A 112 2.37 -12.94 13.39
CA PRO A 112 2.28 -13.48 14.74
C PRO A 112 2.03 -12.40 15.80
N ALA A 113 1.31 -12.73 16.88
CA ALA A 113 0.90 -11.77 17.92
C ALA A 113 2.05 -10.88 18.46
N ILE A 114 3.24 -11.47 18.65
CA ILE A 114 4.43 -10.71 19.08
C ILE A 114 4.86 -9.67 18.04
N GLY A 115 4.77 -9.99 16.75
CA GLY A 115 5.06 -9.07 15.66
C GLY A 115 4.02 -7.95 15.58
N GLN A 116 2.74 -8.29 15.73
CA GLN A 116 1.66 -7.29 15.81
C GLN A 116 1.90 -6.31 16.97
N TRP A 117 2.30 -6.83 18.14
CA TRP A 117 2.63 -6.00 19.30
C TRP A 117 3.77 -5.01 19.01
N PHE A 118 4.85 -5.46 18.37
CA PHE A 118 5.96 -4.57 17.98
C PHE A 118 5.51 -3.48 17.00
N ILE A 119 4.74 -3.82 15.97
CA ILE A 119 4.23 -2.84 15.00
C ILE A 119 3.41 -1.75 15.69
N ASN A 120 2.48 -2.15 16.57
CA ASN A 120 1.68 -1.20 17.34
C ASN A 120 2.53 -0.29 18.25
N LYS A 121 3.66 -0.77 18.74
CA LYS A 121 4.59 0.04 19.56
C LYS A 121 5.46 0.99 18.76
N LEU A 122 5.84 0.63 17.53
CA LEU A 122 6.68 1.45 16.66
C LEU A 122 5.93 2.65 16.06
N GLY A 123 4.59 2.60 16.04
CA GLY A 123 3.73 3.68 15.59
C GLY A 123 3.27 3.54 14.13
N PRO A 124 2.74 4.63 13.54
CA PRO A 124 2.10 4.58 12.22
C PRO A 124 3.05 4.11 11.11
N ASN A 125 2.62 3.11 10.34
CA ASN A 125 3.35 2.50 9.24
C ASN A 125 2.65 2.68 7.88
N TYR A 126 1.56 3.44 7.83
CA TYR A 126 0.80 3.75 6.63
C TYR A 126 0.32 5.20 6.69
N TRP A 127 0.83 6.07 5.82
CA TRP A 127 0.48 7.49 5.81
C TRP A 127 -0.18 7.83 4.49
N VAL A 128 -1.44 8.29 4.54
CA VAL A 128 -2.08 8.91 3.38
C VAL A 128 -1.49 10.30 3.25
N MET A 129 -0.68 10.49 2.21
CA MET A 129 0.08 11.71 1.96
C MET A 129 -0.80 12.76 1.30
N ASP A 130 -1.67 12.32 0.39
CA ASP A 130 -2.60 13.14 -0.38
C ASP A 130 -3.69 12.25 -0.99
N THR A 131 -4.90 12.76 -1.12
CA THR A 131 -6.01 12.07 -1.79
C THR A 131 -7.14 13.04 -2.07
N ASP A 132 -7.80 12.88 -3.22
CA ASP A 132 -9.09 13.52 -3.50
C ASP A 132 -10.28 12.60 -3.18
N TYR A 133 -10.02 11.45 -2.57
CA TYR A 133 -10.95 10.37 -2.20
C TYR A 133 -11.59 9.62 -3.37
N ASP A 134 -11.86 10.32 -4.46
CA ASP A 134 -12.70 9.85 -5.55
C ASP A 134 -11.89 9.35 -6.76
N ASN A 135 -10.61 9.70 -6.87
CA ASN A 135 -9.79 9.34 -8.02
C ASN A 135 -8.48 8.67 -7.60
N TYR A 136 -7.74 9.26 -6.66
CA TYR A 136 -6.40 8.80 -6.30
C TYR A 136 -6.12 8.89 -4.80
N ALA A 137 -5.15 8.11 -4.35
CA ALA A 137 -4.52 8.25 -3.05
C ALA A 137 -3.03 7.97 -3.15
N ILE A 138 -2.22 8.85 -2.56
CA ILE A 138 -0.78 8.68 -2.43
C ILE A 138 -0.49 8.19 -1.01
N VAL A 139 0.14 7.04 -0.90
CA VAL A 139 0.42 6.40 0.39
C VAL A 139 1.92 6.20 0.53
N MET A 140 2.46 6.55 1.69
CA MET A 140 3.87 6.34 1.99
C MET A 140 4.09 5.91 3.44
N SER A 141 5.27 5.35 3.69
CA SER A 141 5.87 5.25 5.02
C SER A 141 7.38 5.33 4.86
N CYS A 142 8.06 5.98 5.79
CA CYS A 142 9.51 6.12 5.70
C CYS A 142 10.19 6.00 7.05
N SER A 143 11.20 5.14 7.10
CA SER A 143 12.02 4.89 8.27
C SER A 143 13.45 5.32 8.00
N ASN A 144 14.05 6.03 8.96
CA ASN A 144 15.43 6.49 8.90
C ASN A 144 16.33 5.56 9.74
N TYR A 145 17.38 5.04 9.12
CA TYR A 145 18.36 4.13 9.75
C TYR A 145 19.76 4.75 9.83
N GLY A 146 19.85 6.08 9.88
CA GLY A 146 21.09 6.84 9.90
C GLY A 146 21.56 7.20 8.49
N LEU A 147 22.36 6.32 7.87
CA LEU A 147 22.97 6.58 6.56
C LEU A 147 22.05 6.33 5.37
N PHE A 148 20.93 5.65 5.59
CA PHE A 148 19.93 5.40 4.56
C PHE A 148 18.52 5.47 5.14
N THR A 149 17.57 5.71 4.26
CA THR A 149 16.13 5.58 4.54
C THR A 149 15.57 4.37 3.80
N SER A 150 14.51 3.78 4.34
CA SER A 150 13.67 2.83 3.61
C SER A 150 12.28 3.44 3.47
N THR A 151 11.80 3.49 2.24
CA THR A 151 10.56 4.19 1.90
C THR A 151 9.60 3.25 1.20
N TYR A 152 8.44 3.08 1.81
CA TYR A 152 7.25 2.45 1.28
C TYR A 152 6.49 3.49 0.44
N PHE A 153 5.99 3.11 -0.74
CA PHE A 153 5.21 4.00 -1.60
C PHE A 153 4.18 3.20 -2.39
N TRP A 154 2.96 3.73 -2.46
CA TRP A 154 1.91 3.29 -3.37
C TRP A 154 1.18 4.52 -3.96
N LEU A 155 0.91 4.47 -5.26
CA LEU A 155 -0.14 5.24 -5.90
C LEU A 155 -1.35 4.34 -6.09
N LEU A 156 -2.44 4.67 -5.43
CA LEU A 156 -3.71 3.99 -5.52
C LEU A 156 -4.69 4.83 -6.34
N ALA A 157 -5.62 4.17 -7.04
CA ALA A 157 -6.68 4.85 -7.77
C ALA A 157 -8.03 4.13 -7.65
N ARG A 158 -9.14 4.88 -7.79
CA ARG A 158 -10.49 4.29 -7.81
C ARG A 158 -10.79 3.57 -9.13
N ASP A 159 -10.15 4.01 -10.22
CA ASP A 159 -10.27 3.43 -11.54
C ASP A 159 -9.02 2.61 -11.89
N ALA A 160 -9.20 1.38 -12.36
CA ALA A 160 -8.11 0.55 -12.88
C ALA A 160 -7.40 1.21 -14.07
N ASN A 161 -8.12 2.01 -14.87
CA ASN A 161 -7.61 2.75 -16.03
C ASN A 161 -7.14 4.17 -15.69
N PHE A 162 -6.92 4.50 -14.41
CA PHE A 162 -6.55 5.84 -13.98
C PHE A 162 -5.38 6.46 -14.76
N ARG A 163 -4.40 5.64 -15.16
CA ARG A 163 -3.22 6.08 -15.95
C ARG A 163 -3.56 6.65 -17.33
N SER A 164 -4.75 6.40 -17.85
CA SER A 164 -5.24 6.95 -19.12
C SER A 164 -6.10 8.20 -18.94
N THR A 165 -6.33 8.63 -17.71
CA THR A 165 -7.11 9.84 -17.41
C THR A 165 -6.25 11.09 -17.48
N SER A 166 -6.87 12.26 -17.70
CA SER A 166 -6.15 13.54 -17.74
C SER A 166 -5.52 13.94 -16.40
N LYS A 167 -5.97 13.36 -15.28
CA LYS A 167 -5.41 13.63 -13.94
C LYS A 167 -4.07 12.96 -13.70
N TYR A 168 -3.75 11.88 -14.43
CA TYR A 168 -2.61 11.04 -14.10
C TYR A 168 -1.28 11.80 -14.13
N ASP A 169 -1.04 12.59 -15.17
CA ASP A 169 0.23 13.32 -15.33
C ASP A 169 0.43 14.36 -14.22
N GLU A 170 -0.63 15.08 -13.84
CA GLU A 170 -0.63 16.03 -12.71
C GLU A 170 -0.25 15.32 -11.40
N ILE A 171 -0.85 14.17 -11.13
CA ILE A 171 -0.57 13.41 -9.91
C ILE A 171 0.86 12.85 -9.92
N MET A 172 1.35 12.37 -11.06
CA MET A 172 2.74 11.89 -11.17
C MET A 172 3.77 13.03 -11.04
N GLU A 173 3.45 14.23 -11.52
CA GLU A 173 4.25 15.42 -11.26
C GLU A 173 4.28 15.73 -9.76
N ASN A 174 3.14 15.74 -9.08
CA ASN A 174 3.06 15.94 -7.62
C ASN A 174 3.88 14.87 -6.84
N VAL A 175 3.74 13.60 -7.22
CA VAL A 175 4.49 12.45 -6.67
C VAL A 175 6.01 12.65 -6.74
N THR A 176 6.51 13.12 -7.88
CA THR A 176 7.95 13.31 -8.09
C THR A 176 8.46 14.61 -7.46
N THR A 177 7.71 15.70 -7.56
CA THR A 177 8.13 17.03 -7.12
C THR A 177 7.97 17.23 -5.62
N ASN A 178 6.82 16.91 -5.04
CA ASN A 178 6.51 17.15 -3.64
C ASN A 178 6.90 15.97 -2.75
N PHE A 179 6.63 14.74 -3.22
CA PHE A 179 6.89 13.52 -2.44
C PHE A 179 8.25 12.86 -2.74
N LYS A 180 9.03 13.43 -3.67
CA LYS A 180 10.40 13.01 -4.02
C LYS A 180 10.51 11.54 -4.42
N VAL A 181 9.41 10.99 -4.95
CA VAL A 181 9.36 9.63 -5.46
C VAL A 181 10.09 9.59 -6.80
N LYS A 182 11.14 8.77 -6.88
CA LYS A 182 11.89 8.49 -8.11
C LYS A 182 11.08 7.56 -9.01
N ASN A 183 10.63 8.06 -10.16
CA ASN A 183 9.81 7.31 -11.13
C ASN A 183 10.51 6.03 -11.64
N ALA A 184 11.81 6.10 -11.93
CA ALA A 184 12.59 4.95 -12.44
C ALA A 184 12.70 3.76 -11.46
N ALA A 185 12.25 3.91 -10.22
CA ALA A 185 12.23 2.84 -9.22
C ALA A 185 10.82 2.28 -8.98
N LEU A 186 9.80 2.76 -9.71
CA LEU A 186 8.43 2.30 -9.56
C LEU A 186 8.20 1.01 -10.34
N ILE A 187 7.50 0.08 -9.69
CA ILE A 187 6.85 -1.04 -10.35
C ILE A 187 5.45 -0.56 -10.73
N THR A 188 5.11 -0.70 -12.00
CA THR A 188 3.77 -0.41 -12.52
C THR A 188 2.93 -1.67 -12.54
N ILE A 189 1.72 -1.58 -12.00
CA ILE A 189 0.81 -2.71 -11.93
C ILE A 189 -0.19 -2.66 -13.09
N ASP A 190 -0.40 -3.81 -13.74
CA ASP A 190 -1.54 -3.99 -14.62
C ASP A 190 -2.81 -4.22 -13.78
N ALA A 191 -3.50 -3.12 -13.49
CA ALA A 191 -4.74 -3.13 -12.71
C ALA A 191 -5.95 -3.70 -13.48
N ASN A 192 -5.86 -3.86 -14.79
CA ASN A 192 -6.94 -4.37 -15.64
C ASN A 192 -6.82 -5.88 -15.93
N ALA A 193 -5.63 -6.46 -15.76
CA ALA A 193 -5.39 -7.90 -15.90
C ALA A 193 -5.96 -8.71 -14.73
N CYS A 194 -7.29 -8.66 -14.59
CA CYS A 194 -8.08 -9.34 -13.58
C CYS A 194 -8.74 -10.58 -14.17
N ASP A 195 -8.16 -11.76 -13.96
CA ASP A 195 -8.80 -13.03 -14.33
C ASP A 195 -9.89 -13.46 -13.32
N PHE A 196 -9.90 -12.83 -12.14
CA PHE A 196 -10.88 -13.04 -11.08
C PHE A 196 -11.40 -11.68 -10.63
N ASP A 197 -12.71 -11.47 -10.68
CA ASP A 197 -13.33 -10.22 -10.22
C ASP A 197 -13.54 -10.15 -8.71
N SER A 198 -13.31 -11.25 -8.00
CA SER A 198 -13.45 -11.32 -6.55
C SER A 198 -12.28 -10.65 -5.84
N ILE A 199 -12.56 -9.59 -5.07
CA ILE A 199 -11.83 -9.37 -3.81
C ILE A 199 -12.13 -10.59 -2.94
N ALA A 200 -11.18 -11.11 -2.17
CA ALA A 200 -11.44 -12.33 -1.39
C ALA A 200 -12.62 -12.09 -0.43
N GLU A 201 -13.81 -12.58 -0.79
CA GLU A 201 -15.04 -12.43 -0.01
C GLU A 201 -15.03 -13.49 1.09
N PHE A 202 -14.98 -13.05 2.35
CA PHE A 202 -15.13 -13.89 3.54
C PHE A 202 -16.05 -13.20 4.54
#